data_AF-A0A8J3V154-F1
#
_entry.id   AF-A0A8J3V154-F1
#
_cell.length_a   1.000
_cell.length_b   1.000
_cell.length_c   1.000
_cell.angle_alpha   90.00
_cell.angle_beta   90.00
_cell.angle_gamma   90.00
#
_symmetry.space_group_name_H-M   'P 1'
#
loop_
_entity.id
_entity.type
_entity.pdbx_description
1 polymer ?
#
loop_
_entity_poly.entity_id
_entity_poly.type
_entity_poly.pdbx_seq_one_letter_code
_entity_poly.pdbx_strand_id
1 'polypeptide(L)'
;MPMRVVYRAIAGAVVVVVAGTVGTVVFLGNTGSAAPSAAAPRPSPLMASVAPASPSFSPSPTPTVPPLSPQMVTALGDARLARLPDGQVKLGRLPGRPNPTRGVFKDKRSGVSVPRFRKIWAPSKPSPFATRQNLPKVKNSPVRGMVVSCPVPIAVQENLKDTAFLAAGWTLNHQPKGATLTWTAVQNVTIGKRDAWVMGYNAHYVIKGKKHTSSAAVALVDVPGKKPALVFVTIPDTQKRYWRDINTVMSGIKVP
;
A
#
# COMPACT_ATOMS: atom_id res chain seq x y z
N MET A 1 2.94 -3.68 37.70
CA MET A 1 1.48 -3.89 37.52
C MET A 1 1.20 -4.30 36.08
N PRO A 2 0.59 -5.46 35.80
CA PRO A 2 0.26 -5.83 34.42
C PRO A 2 -1.13 -5.28 34.06
N MET A 3 -1.18 -4.29 33.17
CA MET A 3 -2.45 -3.78 32.62
C MET A 3 -3.05 -4.80 31.63
N ARG A 4 -4.29 -5.20 31.93
CA ARG A 4 -5.20 -5.91 31.04
C ARG A 4 -5.64 -4.97 29.91
N VAL A 5 -5.49 -5.39 28.66
CA VAL A 5 -6.05 -4.69 27.49
C VAL A 5 -7.43 -5.30 27.21
N VAL A 6 -8.48 -4.54 27.49
CA VAL A 6 -9.87 -4.87 27.17
C VAL A 6 -10.13 -4.44 25.73
N TYR A 7 -10.34 -5.39 24.81
CA TYR A 7 -10.90 -5.11 23.49
C TYR A 7 -12.42 -5.19 23.58
N ARG A 8 -13.10 -4.04 23.47
CA ARG A 8 -14.53 -3.99 23.18
C ARG A 8 -14.73 -4.33 21.71
N ALA A 9 -15.38 -5.46 21.47
CA ALA A 9 -15.83 -5.89 20.15
C ALA A 9 -17.04 -5.05 19.74
N ILE A 10 -16.98 -4.39 18.57
CA ILE A 10 -18.17 -3.90 17.88
C ILE A 10 -18.47 -4.93 16.79
N ALA A 11 -19.43 -5.81 17.09
CA ALA A 11 -20.02 -6.72 16.12
C ALA A 11 -21.15 -5.99 15.40
N GLY A 12 -20.92 -5.62 14.14
CA GLY A 12 -21.98 -5.18 13.23
C GLY A 12 -22.34 -6.35 12.31
N ALA A 13 -23.49 -6.96 12.56
CA ALA A 13 -24.08 -7.99 11.72
C ALA A 13 -24.51 -7.39 10.37
N VAL A 14 -24.12 -8.03 9.27
CA VAL A 14 -24.73 -7.79 7.95
C VAL A 14 -25.48 -9.06 7.57
N VAL A 15 -26.81 -8.94 7.57
CA VAL A 15 -27.76 -9.94 7.11
C VAL A 15 -27.65 -10.03 5.59
N VAL A 16 -27.41 -11.23 5.07
CA VAL A 16 -27.46 -11.54 3.63
C VAL A 16 -28.91 -11.91 3.30
N VAL A 17 -29.57 -11.11 2.47
CA VAL A 17 -30.85 -11.48 1.84
C VAL A 17 -30.52 -12.00 0.44
N VAL A 18 -30.67 -13.31 0.24
CA VAL A 18 -30.70 -13.94 -1.09
C VAL A 18 -32.16 -14.00 -1.53
N ALA A 19 -32.51 -13.30 -2.60
CA ALA A 19 -33.74 -13.51 -3.33
C ALA A 19 -33.38 -13.73 -4.80
N GLY A 20 -33.56 -14.97 -5.26
CA GLY A 20 -33.41 -15.36 -6.65
C GLY A 20 -34.67 -15.07 -7.44
N THR A 21 -34.51 -14.68 -8.69
CA THR A 21 -35.53 -14.82 -9.73
C THR A 21 -34.85 -15.19 -11.04
N VAL A 22 -35.20 -16.40 -11.50
CA VAL A 22 -34.98 -16.91 -12.85
C VAL A 22 -35.97 -16.23 -13.78
N GLY A 23 -35.53 -15.80 -14.96
CA GLY A 23 -36.39 -15.23 -16.00
C GLY A 23 -35.74 -15.31 -17.38
N THR A 24 -36.09 -16.37 -18.12
CA THR A 24 -35.79 -16.63 -19.53
C THR A 24 -36.87 -16.03 -20.43
N VAL A 25 -36.51 -15.24 -21.47
CA VAL A 25 -37.34 -14.95 -22.66
C VAL A 25 -36.39 -14.68 -23.85
N VAL A 26 -36.15 -15.68 -24.73
CA VAL A 26 -36.76 -15.92 -26.06
C VAL A 26 -36.36 -14.90 -27.15
N PHE A 27 -35.57 -15.40 -28.11
CA PHE A 27 -35.26 -14.84 -29.42
C PHE A 27 -36.42 -15.08 -30.39
N LEU A 28 -36.89 -14.04 -31.10
CA LEU A 28 -37.60 -14.19 -32.38
C LEU A 28 -36.99 -13.24 -33.41
N GLY A 29 -36.45 -13.81 -34.49
CA GLY A 29 -36.18 -13.10 -35.72
C GLY A 29 -37.42 -13.01 -36.61
N ASN A 30 -37.46 -12.02 -37.48
CA ASN A 30 -38.30 -12.08 -38.68
C ASN A 30 -37.62 -11.38 -39.86
N THR A 31 -37.61 -12.12 -40.96
CA THR A 31 -37.29 -11.80 -42.36
C THR A 31 -37.95 -10.49 -42.82
N GLY A 32 -37.36 -9.64 -43.65
CA GLY A 32 -36.80 -9.91 -44.98
C GLY A 32 -37.75 -9.28 -46.02
N SER A 33 -37.27 -8.31 -46.81
CA SER A 33 -37.89 -7.94 -48.09
C SER A 33 -36.86 -7.21 -48.96
N ALA A 34 -36.78 -7.62 -50.23
CA ALA A 34 -35.73 -7.27 -51.17
C ALA A 34 -36.30 -6.67 -52.48
N ALA A 35 -35.58 -5.66 -52.99
CA ALA A 35 -35.37 -5.27 -54.40
C ALA A 35 -36.55 -4.63 -55.21
N PRO A 36 -36.32 -3.95 -56.37
CA PRO A 36 -35.10 -3.84 -57.19
C PRO A 36 -34.72 -2.46 -57.86
N SER A 37 -33.44 -2.39 -58.30
CA SER A 37 -32.85 -1.89 -59.57
C SER A 37 -33.02 -0.47 -60.18
N ALA A 38 -31.86 0.16 -60.51
CA ALA A 38 -31.43 0.69 -61.84
C ALA A 38 -30.99 2.19 -61.97
N ALA A 39 -29.66 2.38 -62.13
CA ALA A 39 -28.87 3.22 -63.06
C ALA A 39 -29.03 4.77 -63.25
N ALA A 40 -27.96 5.51 -62.86
CA ALA A 40 -27.16 6.60 -63.51
C ALA A 40 -27.82 7.88 -64.14
N PRO A 41 -27.12 9.03 -64.37
CA PRO A 41 -25.67 9.35 -64.30
C PRO A 41 -25.26 10.65 -63.55
N ARG A 42 -23.94 10.90 -63.48
CA ARG A 42 -23.21 12.11 -63.01
C ARG A 42 -23.47 13.35 -63.90
N PRO A 43 -23.35 14.60 -63.39
CA PRO A 43 -22.05 15.31 -63.42
C PRO A 43 -21.73 16.19 -62.18
N SER A 44 -20.44 16.39 -61.90
CA SER A 44 -19.88 17.48 -61.06
C SER A 44 -19.52 18.69 -61.95
N PRO A 45 -19.04 19.86 -61.46
CA PRO A 45 -18.84 20.33 -60.08
C PRO A 45 -19.42 21.75 -59.83
N LEU A 46 -19.62 22.16 -58.57
CA LEU A 46 -19.73 23.58 -58.21
C LEU A 46 -19.10 23.81 -56.82
N MET A 47 -18.17 24.76 -56.80
CA MET A 47 -17.44 25.21 -55.63
C MET A 47 -18.37 25.85 -54.60
N ALA A 48 -18.12 25.60 -53.32
CA ALA A 48 -18.65 26.43 -52.24
C ALA A 48 -17.62 26.55 -51.10
N SER A 49 -17.00 27.74 -51.10
CA SER A 49 -16.44 28.53 -50.00
C SER A 49 -16.28 27.88 -48.61
N VAL A 50 -15.02 27.77 -48.17
CA VAL A 50 -14.65 27.47 -46.79
C VAL A 50 -14.73 28.77 -45.97
N ALA A 51 -15.71 28.86 -45.05
CA ALA A 51 -15.75 29.89 -44.02
C ALA A 51 -14.98 29.42 -42.77
N PRO A 52 -14.19 30.29 -42.10
CA PRO A 52 -13.37 29.88 -40.96
C PRO A 52 -14.23 29.66 -39.70
N ALA A 53 -14.08 28.49 -39.09
CA ALA A 53 -14.63 28.21 -37.77
C ALA A 53 -13.80 28.94 -36.70
N SER A 54 -14.42 29.89 -36.00
CA SER A 54 -13.86 30.50 -34.79
C SER A 54 -13.65 29.44 -33.71
N PRO A 55 -12.45 29.31 -33.10
CA PRO A 55 -12.27 28.41 -31.97
C PRO A 55 -13.03 28.95 -30.76
N SER A 56 -14.15 28.31 -30.41
CA SER A 56 -14.75 28.47 -29.09
C SER A 56 -13.85 27.77 -28.07
N PHE A 57 -13.09 28.56 -27.30
CA PHE A 57 -12.39 28.07 -26.12
C PHE A 57 -13.41 27.67 -25.06
N SER A 58 -13.72 26.38 -24.98
CA SER A 58 -14.42 25.83 -23.82
C SER A 58 -13.47 25.91 -22.62
N PRO A 59 -13.88 26.50 -21.47
CA PRO A 59 -13.06 26.50 -20.27
C PRO A 59 -12.82 25.04 -19.86
N SER A 60 -11.56 24.62 -19.96
CA SER A 60 -11.11 23.30 -19.49
C SER A 60 -11.47 23.15 -18.00
N PRO A 61 -12.12 22.05 -17.59
CA PRO A 61 -12.48 21.85 -16.19
C PRO A 61 -11.19 21.86 -15.36
N THR A 62 -11.09 22.81 -14.43
CA THR A 62 -10.04 22.81 -13.42
C THR A 62 -10.06 21.45 -12.71
N PRO A 63 -8.94 20.73 -12.60
CA PRO A 63 -8.92 19.46 -11.89
C PRO A 63 -9.34 19.72 -10.44
N THR A 64 -10.56 19.29 -10.11
CA THR A 64 -11.05 19.33 -8.73
C THR A 64 -10.25 18.30 -7.96
N VAL A 65 -9.29 18.78 -7.17
CA VAL A 65 -8.54 17.93 -6.23
C VAL A 65 -9.59 17.37 -5.25
N PRO A 66 -9.78 16.04 -5.17
CA PRO A 66 -10.76 15.48 -4.25
C PRO A 66 -10.41 15.88 -2.81
N PRO A 67 -11.41 16.13 -1.94
CA PRO A 67 -11.18 16.55 -0.58
C PRO A 67 -10.43 15.45 0.21
N LEU A 68 -9.45 15.86 1.03
CA LEU A 68 -8.71 14.96 1.93
C LEU A 68 -9.64 14.28 2.93
N SER A 69 -9.43 12.98 3.18
CA SER A 69 -10.23 12.25 4.18
C SER A 69 -9.98 12.79 5.60
N PRO A 70 -10.96 12.71 6.53
CA PRO A 70 -10.78 13.16 7.91
C PRO A 70 -9.60 12.49 8.63
N GLN A 71 -9.30 11.24 8.24
CA GLN A 71 -8.19 10.46 8.79
C GLN A 71 -6.85 11.01 8.30
N MET A 72 -6.78 11.43 7.03
CA MET A 72 -5.62 12.12 6.46
C MET A 72 -5.41 13.50 7.10
N VAL A 73 -6.47 14.27 7.31
CA VAL A 73 -6.40 15.56 8.01
C VAL A 73 -5.86 15.38 9.43
N THR A 74 -6.38 14.40 10.17
CA THR A 74 -5.92 14.08 11.53
C THR A 74 -4.44 13.67 11.54
N ALA A 75 -4.04 12.79 10.61
CA ALA A 75 -2.68 12.30 10.52
C ALA A 75 -1.67 13.40 10.13
N LEU A 76 -2.08 14.33 9.27
CA LEU A 76 -1.25 15.47 8.91
C LEU A 76 -1.04 16.45 10.08
N GLY A 77 -1.94 16.44 11.07
CA GLY A 77 -1.79 17.14 12.35
C GLY A 77 -0.95 16.40 13.40
N ASP A 78 -0.60 15.12 13.20
CA ASP A 78 0.25 14.37 14.13
C ASP A 78 1.72 14.81 13.96
N ALA A 79 2.27 15.49 14.97
CA ALA A 79 3.66 15.96 14.97
C ALA A 79 4.71 14.85 14.81
N ARG A 80 4.34 13.58 14.99
CA ARG A 80 5.23 12.44 14.73
C ARG A 80 5.40 12.13 13.24
N LEU A 81 4.47 12.58 12.40
CA LEU A 81 4.47 12.30 10.96
C LEU A 81 4.94 13.53 10.20
N ALA A 82 6.07 13.41 9.52
CA ALA A 82 6.48 14.42 8.55
C ALA A 82 5.49 14.46 7.38
N ARG A 83 5.33 15.64 6.77
CA ARG A 83 4.62 15.78 5.49
C ARG A 83 5.27 14.89 4.43
N LEU A 84 4.45 14.25 3.59
CA LEU A 84 4.96 13.48 2.45
C LEU A 84 5.76 14.37 1.49
N PRO A 85 6.83 13.86 0.88
CA PRO A 85 7.47 14.52 -0.26
C PRO A 85 6.48 14.69 -1.42
N ASP A 86 6.63 15.76 -2.20
CA ASP A 86 5.72 16.09 -3.31
C ASP A 86 5.81 15.07 -4.47
N GLY A 87 6.88 14.28 -4.54
CA GLY A 87 7.13 13.28 -5.59
C GLY A 87 7.48 11.89 -5.06
N GLN A 88 7.85 10.99 -5.97
CA GLN A 88 8.36 9.68 -5.61
C GLN A 88 9.84 9.74 -5.23
N VAL A 89 10.18 9.20 -4.07
CA VAL A 89 11.55 9.03 -3.60
C VAL A 89 11.84 7.54 -3.54
N LYS A 90 12.82 7.09 -4.32
CA LYS A 90 13.11 5.65 -4.39
C LYS A 90 13.79 5.14 -3.13
N LEU A 91 13.52 3.89 -2.74
CA LEU A 91 14.20 3.25 -1.63
C LEU A 91 15.68 3.07 -1.95
N GLY A 92 16.51 3.90 -1.31
CA GLY A 92 17.96 3.86 -1.47
C GLY A 92 18.58 2.52 -1.04
N ARG A 93 19.81 2.28 -1.50
CA ARG A 93 20.61 1.14 -1.09
C ARG A 93 21.14 1.36 0.33
N LEU A 94 20.52 0.71 1.31
CA LEU A 94 20.89 0.85 2.71
C LEU A 94 22.23 0.17 3.04
N PRO A 95 22.97 0.65 4.05
CA PRO A 95 24.29 0.12 4.38
C PRO A 95 24.24 -1.31 4.95
N GLY A 96 25.36 -2.01 4.86
CA GLY A 96 25.54 -3.37 5.35
C GLY A 96 25.45 -4.43 4.24
N ARG A 97 25.54 -5.69 4.66
CA ARG A 97 25.43 -6.86 3.77
C ARG A 97 24.12 -7.58 4.06
N PRO A 98 23.33 -7.94 3.03
CA PRO A 98 22.07 -8.62 3.28
C PRO A 98 22.34 -10.02 3.84
N ASN A 99 21.56 -10.42 4.84
CA ASN A 99 21.54 -11.78 5.33
C ASN A 99 20.93 -12.71 4.26
N PRO A 100 21.46 -13.93 4.10
CA PRO A 100 20.91 -14.88 3.15
C PRO A 100 19.50 -15.29 3.59
N THR A 101 18.61 -15.48 2.63
CA THR A 101 17.24 -15.97 2.82
C THR A 101 17.16 -17.44 2.43
N ARG A 102 16.25 -18.20 3.04
CA ARG A 102 15.90 -19.56 2.61
C ARG A 102 14.41 -19.76 2.76
N GLY A 103 13.73 -19.83 1.63
CA GLY A 103 12.28 -19.90 1.57
C GLY A 103 11.61 -18.59 1.98
N VAL A 104 10.31 -18.69 2.26
CA VAL A 104 9.43 -17.55 2.58
C VAL A 104 8.51 -17.91 3.73
N PHE A 105 8.08 -16.90 4.49
CA PHE A 105 6.89 -17.01 5.31
C PHE A 105 5.67 -16.70 4.46
N LYS A 106 4.76 -17.67 4.37
CA LYS A 106 3.46 -17.49 3.70
C LYS A 106 2.48 -16.87 4.69
N ASP A 107 2.13 -15.61 4.47
CA ASP A 107 1.06 -14.93 5.21
C ASP A 107 -0.28 -15.22 4.52
N LYS A 108 -0.94 -16.31 4.94
CA LYS A 108 -2.27 -16.66 4.41
C LYS A 108 -3.34 -15.62 4.76
N ARG A 109 -3.14 -14.86 5.86
CA ARG A 109 -4.14 -13.91 6.37
C ARG A 109 -4.21 -12.67 5.49
N SER A 110 -3.05 -12.16 5.06
CA SER A 110 -2.97 -10.99 4.17
C SER A 110 -2.78 -11.33 2.70
N GLY A 111 -2.36 -12.55 2.36
CA GLY A 111 -2.17 -12.98 0.97
C GLY A 111 -0.83 -12.55 0.36
N VAL A 112 0.22 -12.41 1.17
CA VAL A 112 1.60 -12.19 0.68
C VAL A 112 2.56 -13.24 1.22
N SER A 113 3.74 -13.31 0.62
CA SER A 113 4.88 -14.06 1.14
C SER A 113 6.06 -13.12 1.39
N VAL A 114 6.71 -13.27 2.53
CA VAL A 114 7.85 -12.43 2.95
C VAL A 114 9.11 -13.29 3.07
N PRO A 115 10.30 -12.80 2.70
CA PRO A 115 11.53 -13.58 2.79
C PRO A 115 11.78 -14.09 4.22
N ARG A 116 12.15 -15.37 4.33
CA ARG A 116 12.61 -15.95 5.59
C ARG A 116 14.13 -15.86 5.66
N PHE A 117 14.64 -15.01 6.53
CA PHE A 117 16.09 -14.87 6.73
C PHE A 117 16.67 -16.11 7.43
N ARG A 118 17.96 -16.35 7.20
CA ARG A 118 18.77 -17.34 7.94
C ARG A 118 19.60 -16.66 9.03
N LYS A 119 20.38 -17.50 9.74
CA LYS A 119 21.39 -17.10 10.72
C LYS A 119 20.75 -16.44 11.94
N ILE A 120 20.99 -15.14 12.10
CA ILE A 120 20.66 -14.37 13.30
C ILE A 120 19.19 -13.99 13.39
N TRP A 121 18.47 -13.99 12.26
CA TRP A 121 17.05 -13.72 12.24
C TRP A 121 16.31 -14.97 12.69
N ALA A 122 15.57 -14.85 13.79
CA ALA A 122 14.80 -15.93 14.36
C ALA A 122 13.30 -15.71 14.09
N PRO A 123 12.55 -16.73 13.62
CA PRO A 123 11.10 -16.71 13.69
C PRO A 123 10.65 -16.42 15.13
N SER A 124 9.53 -15.73 15.29
CA SER A 124 8.98 -15.40 16.61
C SER A 124 7.47 -15.55 16.61
N LYS A 125 6.86 -15.58 17.81
CA LYS A 125 5.40 -15.66 17.95
C LYS A 125 4.74 -14.53 17.12
N PRO A 126 3.87 -14.86 16.16
CA PRO A 126 3.38 -13.89 15.19
C PRO A 126 2.38 -12.91 15.80
N SER A 127 1.55 -13.34 16.76
CA SER A 127 0.48 -12.51 17.36
C SER A 127 0.95 -11.11 17.80
N PRO A 128 0.23 -10.03 17.45
CA PRO A 128 -1.03 -9.99 16.68
C PRO A 128 -0.85 -10.05 15.14
N PHE A 129 0.39 -10.06 14.65
CA PHE A 129 0.72 -10.21 13.23
C PHE A 129 0.43 -11.62 12.72
N ALA A 130 0.50 -11.79 11.41
CA ALA A 130 0.37 -13.10 10.77
C ALA A 130 1.74 -13.77 10.60
N THR A 131 2.79 -12.98 10.34
CA THR A 131 4.18 -13.45 10.37
C THR A 131 5.04 -12.52 11.21
N ARG A 132 6.09 -13.09 11.83
CA ARG A 132 7.08 -12.33 12.59
C ARG A 132 8.43 -13.03 12.63
N GLN A 133 9.48 -12.27 12.40
CA GLN A 133 10.86 -12.66 12.70
C GLN A 133 11.60 -11.47 13.29
N ASN A 134 12.56 -11.74 14.17
CA ASN A 134 13.30 -10.71 14.88
C ASN A 134 14.80 -10.97 14.81
N LEU A 135 15.58 -9.89 14.86
CA LEU A 135 16.99 -9.95 15.24
C LEU A 135 17.12 -10.28 16.74
N PRO A 136 18.31 -10.73 17.19
CA PRO A 136 18.58 -10.90 18.61
C PRO A 136 18.48 -9.56 19.34
N LYS A 137 18.18 -9.60 20.64
CA LYS A 137 18.24 -8.42 21.51
C LYS A 137 19.69 -7.95 21.63
N VAL A 138 19.90 -6.63 21.61
CA VAL A 138 21.19 -6.04 21.94
C VAL A 138 21.19 -5.71 23.44
N LYS A 139 22.31 -5.98 24.13
CA LYS A 139 22.46 -5.66 25.56
C LYS A 139 22.16 -4.17 25.78
N ASN A 140 21.38 -3.86 26.80
CA ASN A 140 20.95 -2.51 27.16
C ASN A 140 20.08 -1.77 26.12
N SER A 141 19.60 -2.45 25.07
CA SER A 141 18.64 -1.87 24.12
C SER A 141 17.26 -2.51 24.29
N PRO A 142 16.20 -1.71 24.54
CA PRO A 142 14.82 -2.22 24.56
C PRO A 142 14.29 -2.53 23.16
N VAL A 143 14.97 -2.06 22.10
CA VAL A 143 14.60 -2.25 20.70
C VAL A 143 15.52 -3.22 19.98
N ARG A 144 14.95 -3.92 19.00
CA ARG A 144 15.65 -4.83 18.10
C ARG A 144 14.96 -4.84 16.75
N GLY A 145 15.68 -5.28 15.73
CA GLY A 145 15.12 -5.40 14.39
C GLY A 145 13.99 -6.42 14.33
N MET A 146 12.98 -6.11 13.54
CA MET A 146 11.77 -6.89 13.38
C MET A 146 11.28 -6.82 11.93
N VAL A 147 10.79 -7.95 11.42
CA VAL A 147 10.02 -8.04 10.17
C VAL A 147 8.69 -8.69 10.49
N VAL A 148 7.59 -8.08 10.07
CA VAL A 148 6.23 -8.58 10.27
C VAL A 148 5.39 -8.42 9.02
N SER A 149 4.33 -9.22 8.92
CA SER A 149 3.25 -8.98 7.97
C SER A 149 1.88 -9.20 8.59
N CYS A 150 0.89 -8.46 8.12
CA CYS A 150 -0.51 -8.64 8.48
C CYS A 150 -1.43 -7.95 7.45
N PRO A 151 -2.74 -8.23 7.46
CA PRO A 151 -3.70 -7.31 6.85
C PRO A 151 -3.53 -5.93 7.47
N VAL A 152 -3.68 -4.87 6.68
CA VAL A 152 -3.53 -3.51 7.17
C VAL A 152 -4.48 -3.26 8.36
N PRO A 153 -3.97 -2.85 9.53
CA PRO A 153 -4.74 -2.81 10.79
C PRO A 153 -5.46 -1.47 11.00
N ILE A 154 -5.56 -0.66 9.95
CA ILE A 154 -6.26 0.63 9.94
C ILE A 154 -7.38 0.59 8.88
N ALA A 155 -8.20 1.63 8.84
CA ALA A 155 -9.18 1.80 7.78
C ALA A 155 -8.47 2.03 6.43
N VAL A 156 -8.97 1.36 5.40
CA VAL A 156 -8.47 1.51 4.03
C VAL A 156 -9.03 2.81 3.46
N GLN A 157 -8.15 3.62 2.88
CA GLN A 157 -8.52 4.85 2.17
C GLN A 157 -8.82 4.53 0.70
N GLU A 158 -9.44 5.47 0.00
CA GLU A 158 -9.68 5.36 -1.45
C GLU A 158 -8.37 5.19 -2.23
N ASN A 159 -7.33 5.94 -1.84
CA ASN A 159 -6.00 5.80 -2.42
C ASN A 159 -5.12 4.87 -1.57
N LEU A 160 -4.46 3.92 -2.24
CA LEU A 160 -3.50 3.02 -1.59
C LEU A 160 -2.30 3.78 -1.00
N LYS A 161 -1.89 4.90 -1.61
CA LYS A 161 -0.83 5.80 -1.10
C LYS A 161 -1.20 6.38 0.27
N ASP A 162 -2.44 6.85 0.43
CA ASP A 162 -2.92 7.45 1.67
C ASP A 162 -3.04 6.39 2.76
N THR A 163 -3.54 5.20 2.40
CA THR A 163 -3.53 4.05 3.31
C THR A 163 -2.10 3.69 3.74
N ALA A 164 -1.13 3.73 2.83
CA ALA A 164 0.27 3.46 3.15
C ALA A 164 0.87 4.53 4.07
N PHE A 165 0.51 5.81 3.89
CA PHE A 165 0.93 6.91 4.74
C PHE A 165 0.43 6.74 6.17
N LEU A 166 -0.88 6.49 6.32
CA LEU A 166 -1.49 6.21 7.62
C LEU A 166 -0.92 4.93 8.25
N ALA A 167 -0.64 3.91 7.45
CA ALA A 167 -0.04 2.66 7.92
C ALA A 167 1.38 2.90 8.46
N ALA A 168 2.20 3.71 7.78
CA ALA A 168 3.50 4.10 8.28
C ALA A 168 3.39 4.84 9.62
N GLY A 169 2.41 5.74 9.77
CA GLY A 169 2.14 6.37 11.07
C GLY A 169 1.70 5.39 12.16
N TRP A 170 0.84 4.42 11.82
CA TRP A 170 0.49 3.34 12.74
C TRP A 170 1.71 2.50 13.16
N THR A 171 2.70 2.29 12.28
CA THR A 171 3.90 1.53 12.63
C THR A 171 4.78 2.21 13.67
N LEU A 172 4.63 3.53 13.91
CA LEU A 172 5.30 4.21 15.03
C LEU A 172 4.90 3.67 16.40
N ASN A 173 3.73 3.01 16.52
CA ASN A 173 3.35 2.30 17.75
C ASN A 173 4.25 1.10 18.08
N HIS A 174 5.09 0.68 17.13
CA HIS A 174 6.09 -0.39 17.28
C HIS A 174 7.50 0.17 17.47
N GLN A 175 7.63 1.49 17.48
CA GLN A 175 8.85 2.20 17.85
C GLN A 175 8.78 2.64 19.32
N PRO A 176 9.90 3.06 19.92
CA PRO A 176 9.88 3.67 21.24
C PRO A 176 8.93 4.86 21.32
N LYS A 177 8.37 5.10 22.51
CA LYS A 177 7.43 6.19 22.76
C LYS A 177 8.04 7.54 22.35
N GLY A 178 7.22 8.37 21.71
CA GLY A 178 7.64 9.69 21.22
C GLY A 178 8.48 9.64 19.94
N ALA A 179 8.57 8.48 19.27
CA ALA A 179 9.24 8.40 17.99
C ALA A 179 8.58 9.31 16.95
N THR A 180 9.39 10.05 16.21
CA THR A 180 9.00 10.80 15.01
C THR A 180 9.60 10.14 13.78
N LEU A 181 9.03 10.36 12.60
CA LEU A 181 9.60 9.86 11.35
C LEU A 181 10.09 10.97 10.42
N THR A 182 11.14 10.64 9.68
CA THR A 182 11.60 11.39 8.51
C THR A 182 11.58 10.47 7.30
N TRP A 183 10.89 10.86 6.23
CA TRP A 183 10.79 10.04 5.02
C TRP A 183 12.14 9.85 4.34
N THR A 184 12.41 8.62 3.92
CA THR A 184 13.60 8.24 3.13
C THR A 184 13.22 7.58 1.80
N ALA A 185 11.99 7.10 1.67
CA ALA A 185 11.43 6.60 0.43
C ALA A 185 9.91 6.73 0.44
N VAL A 186 9.34 7.09 -0.70
CA VAL A 186 7.90 7.09 -0.97
C VAL A 186 7.78 6.74 -2.44
N GLN A 187 7.48 5.49 -2.77
CA GLN A 187 7.46 5.05 -4.16
C GLN A 187 6.29 4.09 -4.42
N ASN A 188 5.71 4.21 -5.60
CA ASN A 188 4.83 3.20 -6.14
C ASN A 188 5.69 2.09 -6.75
N VAL A 189 5.33 0.84 -6.51
CA VAL A 189 5.95 -0.34 -7.11
C VAL A 189 4.88 -1.36 -7.48
N THR A 190 5.20 -2.22 -8.44
CA THR A 190 4.40 -3.40 -8.74
C THR A 190 5.02 -4.63 -8.10
N ILE A 191 4.24 -5.39 -7.34
CA ILE A 191 4.67 -6.67 -6.74
C ILE A 191 3.84 -7.78 -7.39
N GLY A 192 4.48 -8.58 -8.24
CA GLY A 192 3.76 -9.51 -9.12
C GLY A 192 2.94 -8.74 -10.15
N LYS A 193 1.61 -8.78 -10.02
CA LYS A 193 0.65 -8.02 -10.86
C LYS A 193 -0.21 -7.07 -10.03
N ARG A 194 0.27 -6.68 -8.84
CA ARG A 194 -0.47 -5.87 -7.88
C ARG A 194 0.24 -4.58 -7.61
N ASP A 195 -0.55 -3.52 -7.50
CA ASP A 195 -0.05 -2.22 -7.08
C ASP A 195 0.35 -2.25 -5.62
N ALA A 196 1.44 -1.56 -5.31
CA ALA A 196 1.95 -1.46 -3.98
C ALA A 196 2.62 -0.10 -3.76
N TRP A 197 2.62 0.34 -2.51
CA TRP A 197 3.36 1.51 -2.07
C TRP A 197 4.41 1.09 -1.05
N VAL A 198 5.66 1.49 -1.30
CA VAL A 198 6.76 1.32 -0.34
C VAL A 198 7.11 2.67 0.25
N MET A 199 7.05 2.75 1.57
CA MET A 199 7.39 3.92 2.37
C MET A 199 8.54 3.60 3.30
N GLY A 200 9.71 4.16 3.00
CA GLY A 200 10.90 4.11 3.84
C GLY A 200 10.97 5.34 4.74
N TYR A 201 11.41 5.17 5.98
CA TYR A 201 11.63 6.29 6.88
C TYR A 201 12.70 5.98 7.93
N ASN A 202 13.25 7.02 8.54
CA ASN A 202 14.03 6.93 9.76
C ASN A 202 13.13 7.33 10.94
N ALA A 203 13.01 6.45 11.93
CA ALA A 203 12.33 6.74 13.19
C ALA A 203 13.35 7.31 14.19
N HIS A 204 13.14 8.53 14.67
CA HIS A 204 14.00 9.17 15.66
C HIS A 204 13.34 9.11 17.03
N TYR A 205 14.08 8.70 18.06
CA TYR A 205 13.55 8.57 19.42
C TYR A 205 14.65 8.69 20.47
N VAL A 206 14.24 8.78 21.75
CA VAL A 206 15.15 8.90 22.89
C VAL A 206 14.98 7.70 23.83
N ILE A 207 16.09 7.08 24.21
CA ILE A 207 16.13 6.02 25.23
C ILE A 207 17.16 6.44 26.29
N LYS A 208 16.72 6.57 27.55
CA LYS A 208 17.60 6.97 28.67
C LYS A 208 18.40 8.25 28.37
N GLY A 209 17.74 9.27 27.81
CA GLY A 209 18.35 10.55 27.45
C GLY A 209 19.22 10.54 26.17
N LYS A 210 19.47 9.38 25.56
CA LYS A 210 20.27 9.27 24.34
C LYS A 210 19.40 9.24 23.09
N LYS A 211 19.78 10.05 22.10
CA LYS A 211 19.14 10.05 20.78
C LYS A 211 19.54 8.79 20.02
N HIS A 212 18.54 8.16 19.43
CA HIS A 212 18.68 6.94 18.64
C HIS A 212 17.85 7.05 17.37
N THR A 213 18.18 6.21 16.40
CA THR A 213 17.42 6.12 15.16
C THR A 213 17.19 4.67 14.76
N SER A 214 16.02 4.34 14.22
CA SER A 214 15.78 3.10 13.49
C SER A 214 15.52 3.39 12.02
N SER A 215 16.14 2.62 11.12
CA SER A 215 15.72 2.63 9.72
C SER A 215 14.54 1.66 9.57
N ALA A 216 13.52 2.08 8.84
CA ALA A 216 12.29 1.32 8.68
C ALA A 216 11.74 1.44 7.27
N ALA A 217 10.95 0.44 6.88
CA ALA A 217 10.12 0.53 5.69
C ALA A 217 8.82 -0.25 5.86
N VAL A 218 7.77 0.26 5.24
CA VAL A 218 6.45 -0.35 5.13
C VAL A 218 6.14 -0.54 3.66
N ALA A 219 5.73 -1.74 3.27
CA ALA A 219 5.06 -1.97 2.00
C ALA A 219 3.58 -2.23 2.25
N LEU A 220 2.73 -1.54 1.50
CA LEU A 220 1.31 -1.83 1.43
C LEU A 220 1.02 -2.39 0.04
N VAL A 221 0.54 -3.63 -0.04
CA VAL A 221 0.32 -4.36 -1.28
C VAL A 221 -1.17 -4.60 -1.45
N ASP A 222 -1.72 -4.23 -2.60
CA ASP A 222 -3.09 -4.59 -2.94
C ASP A 222 -3.22 -6.12 -3.10
N VAL A 223 -4.27 -6.69 -2.52
CA VAL A 223 -4.52 -8.13 -2.55
C VAL A 223 -6.01 -8.40 -2.81
N PRO A 224 -6.37 -9.18 -3.84
CA PRO A 224 -7.76 -9.46 -4.19
C PRO A 224 -8.58 -10.05 -3.05
N GLY A 225 -9.79 -9.54 -2.89
CA GLY A 225 -10.76 -10.06 -1.93
C GLY A 225 -10.30 -9.98 -0.47
N LYS A 226 -9.27 -9.18 -0.18
CA LYS A 226 -8.70 -9.00 1.16
C LYS A 226 -8.38 -7.53 1.40
N LYS A 227 -8.20 -7.17 2.67
CA LYS A 227 -7.55 -5.90 3.00
C LYS A 227 -6.12 -5.91 2.45
N PRO A 228 -5.59 -4.75 2.01
CA PRO A 228 -4.20 -4.64 1.58
C PRO A 228 -3.24 -5.24 2.62
N ALA A 229 -2.21 -5.92 2.14
CA ALA A 229 -1.20 -6.54 2.98
C ALA A 229 -0.18 -5.49 3.41
N LEU A 230 0.05 -5.38 4.71
CA LEU A 230 1.10 -4.58 5.31
C LEU A 230 2.30 -5.49 5.58
N VAL A 231 3.47 -5.17 5.01
CA VAL A 231 4.77 -5.75 5.38
C VAL A 231 5.61 -4.63 5.99
N PHE A 232 6.05 -4.83 7.23
CA PHE A 232 6.82 -3.83 7.97
C PHE A 232 8.14 -4.42 8.43
N VAL A 233 9.22 -3.66 8.20
CA VAL A 233 10.54 -3.93 8.75
C VAL A 233 11.08 -2.69 9.44
N THR A 234 11.70 -2.89 10.59
CA THR A 234 12.46 -1.84 11.27
C THR A 234 13.72 -2.42 11.89
N ILE A 235 14.82 -1.67 11.88
CA ILE A 235 16.11 -2.07 12.43
C ILE A 235 16.77 -0.87 13.13
N PRO A 236 17.07 -0.95 14.44
CA PRO A 236 17.71 0.14 15.16
C PRO A 236 19.17 0.36 14.74
N ASP A 237 19.67 1.57 14.98
CA ASP A 237 21.06 2.00 14.80
C ASP A 237 22.09 1.09 15.48
N THR A 238 21.76 0.56 16.67
CA THR A 238 22.55 -0.48 17.36
C THR A 238 22.72 -1.77 16.55
N GLN A 239 21.91 -1.95 15.50
CA GLN A 239 21.93 -3.05 14.56
C GLN A 239 22.12 -2.58 13.10
N LYS A 240 22.68 -1.38 12.89
CA LYS A 240 22.86 -0.72 11.58
C LYS A 240 23.52 -1.59 10.51
N ARG A 241 24.41 -2.49 10.89
CA ARG A 241 25.04 -3.47 9.97
C ARG A 241 24.05 -4.35 9.20
N TYR A 242 22.79 -4.43 9.66
CA TYR A 242 21.71 -5.19 9.03
C TYR A 242 20.69 -4.31 8.29
N TRP A 243 20.90 -3.01 8.15
CA TRP A 243 19.94 -2.15 7.44
C TRP A 243 19.70 -2.59 5.98
N ARG A 244 20.71 -3.19 5.33
CA ARG A 244 20.55 -3.78 3.99
C ARG A 244 19.47 -4.87 3.93
N ASP A 245 19.12 -5.52 5.04
CA ASP A 245 18.02 -6.49 5.11
C ASP A 245 16.66 -5.83 4.81
N ILE A 246 16.49 -4.53 5.06
CA ILE A 246 15.27 -3.80 4.71
C ILE A 246 15.04 -3.84 3.19
N ASN A 247 16.10 -3.62 2.40
CA ASN A 247 15.98 -3.75 0.95
C ASN A 247 15.63 -5.18 0.55
N THR A 248 16.24 -6.19 1.18
CA THR A 248 15.96 -7.61 0.90
C THR A 248 14.53 -7.99 1.23
N VAL A 249 13.97 -7.48 2.32
CA VAL A 249 12.54 -7.65 2.65
C VAL A 249 11.69 -7.05 1.54
N MET A 250 11.88 -5.75 1.25
CA MET A 250 11.03 -5.01 0.33
C MET A 250 11.09 -5.56 -1.10
N SER A 251 12.26 -5.95 -1.60
CA SER A 251 12.42 -6.55 -2.93
C SER A 251 11.99 -8.03 -2.99
N GLY A 252 11.82 -8.68 -1.85
CA GLY A 252 11.53 -10.11 -1.75
C GLY A 252 10.07 -10.44 -1.44
N ILE A 253 9.21 -9.43 -1.31
CA ILE A 253 7.76 -9.62 -1.15
C ILE A 253 7.19 -10.26 -2.42
N LYS A 254 6.27 -11.21 -2.25
CA LYS A 254 5.55 -11.86 -3.35
C LYS A 254 4.05 -11.91 -3.06
N VAL A 255 3.23 -11.76 -4.08
CA VAL A 255 1.81 -12.14 -4.05
C VAL A 255 1.73 -13.52 -4.72
N PRO A 256 1.42 -14.60 -3.96
CA PRO A 256 1.34 -15.95 -4.48
C PRO A 256 0.10 -16.19 -5.36
#